data_AF-A0A9D6M0H0-F1
#
_entry.id   AF-A0A9D6M0H0-F1
#
_cell.length_a   1.000
_cell.length_b   1.000
_cell.length_c   1.000
_cell.angle_alpha   90.00
_cell.angle_beta   90.00
_cell.angle_gamma   90.00
#
_symmetry.space_group_name_H-M   'P 1'
#
loop_
_entity.id
_entity.type
_entity.pdbx_description
1 polymer ?
#
loop_
_entity_poly.entity_id
_entity_poly.type
_entity_poly.pdbx_seq_one_letter_code
_entity_poly.pdbx_strand_id
1 'polypeptide(L)'
;MSFIAAAGSSPVSQSLSITNSGGQTLSWTATSNATWLMIQPSSGTAPSSPQVSADPTNLLPGSFSGQITVSAAGATNTPQQLGASLTVTGANGPSIPTGTHWVKPYDFPTLKNIGYDYVVTDVPAKYPSEWTAMLDAAEAAGIKVIIGLYPPPYVLQADGTWTITSGGIDFLNLLASRSSIVMGVFVYNEPYYTDPNPGGGTYSCGFYTAAQLRALRHAIQSVWPQANIYHDIGEPSQWAPGGRFWSAYSCIGDKYKDQTGVADFVGTWCYPFNSAGYDRTRCLNILTTESNFINASMYPAKPVVLDQSFRCNSCGHDAWPTLDQIKDWNCATRQLPTGAISWYVWRQSVYDDYLVNHPEDWPLTVASACK
;
A
#
# COMPACT_ATOMS: atom_id res chain seq x y z
N MET A 1 14.53 28.99 -17.57
CA MET A 1 13.06 28.95 -17.44
C MET A 1 12.69 27.89 -16.42
N SER A 2 11.61 28.09 -15.65
CA SER A 2 11.23 27.16 -14.59
C SER A 2 9.73 26.96 -14.56
N PHE A 3 9.30 25.71 -14.53
CA PHE A 3 7.91 25.27 -14.53
C PHE A 3 7.62 24.47 -13.25
N ILE A 4 6.38 24.58 -12.76
CA ILE A 4 5.85 23.75 -11.70
C ILE A 4 4.50 23.20 -12.18
N ALA A 5 4.32 21.89 -12.13
CA ALA A 5 3.08 21.25 -12.52
C ALA A 5 2.79 20.03 -11.64
N ALA A 6 1.53 19.59 -11.56
CA ALA A 6 1.18 18.33 -10.90
C ALA A 6 1.41 17.14 -11.85
N ALA A 7 1.78 15.98 -11.32
CA ALA A 7 1.88 14.75 -12.13
C ALA A 7 0.55 14.46 -12.85
N GLY A 8 0.62 14.16 -14.15
CA GLY A 8 -0.58 13.89 -14.98
C GLY A 8 -1.46 15.10 -15.29
N SER A 9 -1.07 16.31 -14.89
CA SER A 9 -1.82 17.54 -15.23
C SER A 9 -1.60 17.99 -16.68
N SER A 10 -2.42 18.94 -17.15
CA SER A 10 -2.23 19.54 -18.47
C SER A 10 -0.92 20.34 -18.56
N PRO A 11 -0.30 20.45 -19.75
CA PRO A 11 0.95 21.17 -19.94
C PRO A 11 0.88 22.63 -19.49
N VAL A 12 1.93 23.10 -18.82
CA VAL A 12 2.10 24.50 -18.41
C VAL A 12 3.00 25.22 -19.39
N SER A 13 2.65 26.45 -19.78
CA SER A 13 3.36 27.17 -20.85
C SER A 13 3.90 28.53 -20.40
N GLN A 14 5.03 28.93 -20.98
CA GLN A 14 5.64 30.24 -20.83
C GLN A 14 6.05 30.78 -22.20
N SER A 15 5.99 32.10 -22.39
CA SER A 15 6.43 32.73 -23.64
C SER A 15 7.95 32.89 -23.66
N LEU A 16 8.57 32.58 -24.81
CA LEU A 16 9.98 32.85 -25.09
C LEU A 16 10.08 34.03 -26.05
N SER A 17 10.73 35.11 -25.62
CA SER A 17 10.96 36.28 -26.48
C SER A 17 12.21 36.09 -27.33
N ILE A 18 12.05 36.16 -28.65
CA ILE A 18 13.15 36.17 -29.63
C ILE A 18 13.15 37.52 -30.31
N THR A 19 14.25 38.27 -30.16
CA THR A 19 14.40 39.63 -30.69
C THR A 19 15.50 39.71 -31.72
N ASN A 20 15.38 40.64 -32.65
CA ASN A 20 16.40 40.96 -33.64
C ASN A 20 16.73 42.45 -33.58
N SER A 21 17.96 42.78 -33.17
CA SER A 21 18.46 44.15 -33.13
C SER A 21 19.12 44.59 -34.45
N GLY A 22 19.28 43.67 -35.41
CA GLY A 22 19.76 43.97 -36.76
C GLY A 22 18.66 44.53 -37.66
N GLY A 23 19.04 45.19 -38.75
CA GLY A 23 18.10 45.77 -39.71
C GLY A 23 17.57 44.82 -40.79
N GLN A 24 18.03 43.55 -40.81
CA GLN A 24 17.60 42.53 -41.77
C GLN A 24 16.72 41.49 -41.11
N THR A 25 15.88 40.79 -41.88
CA THR A 25 15.04 39.69 -41.40
C THR A 25 15.89 38.56 -40.80
N LEU A 26 15.51 38.08 -39.60
CA LEU A 26 16.18 36.98 -38.92
C LEU A 26 15.23 35.79 -38.77
N SER A 27 15.45 34.75 -39.57
CA SER A 27 14.74 33.47 -39.45
C SER A 27 15.43 32.58 -38.40
N TRP A 28 14.63 31.89 -37.59
CA TRP A 28 15.13 31.06 -36.50
C TRP A 28 14.42 29.70 -36.44
N THR A 29 15.08 28.73 -35.81
CA THR A 29 14.56 27.41 -35.42
C THR A 29 14.90 27.12 -33.95
N ALA A 30 14.06 26.33 -33.28
CA ALA A 30 14.23 25.95 -31.88
C ALA A 30 14.02 24.45 -31.70
N THR A 31 14.89 23.81 -30.92
CA THR A 31 14.80 22.38 -30.56
C THR A 31 14.92 22.20 -29.05
N SER A 32 14.35 21.11 -28.54
CA SER A 32 14.45 20.67 -27.14
C SER A 32 15.16 19.32 -27.07
N ASN A 33 15.96 19.09 -26.03
CA ASN A 33 16.56 17.79 -25.74
C ASN A 33 15.72 16.92 -24.78
N ALA A 34 14.56 17.42 -24.33
CA ALA A 34 13.71 16.78 -23.35
C ALA A 34 12.32 16.52 -23.93
N THR A 35 11.83 15.28 -23.80
CA THR A 35 10.53 14.84 -24.33
C THR A 35 9.34 15.54 -23.67
N TRP A 36 9.51 16.02 -22.43
CA TRP A 36 8.50 16.77 -21.69
C TRP A 36 8.49 18.27 -22.03
N LEU A 37 9.42 18.77 -22.85
CA LEU A 37 9.58 20.19 -23.13
C LEU A 37 9.41 20.47 -24.62
N MET A 38 8.39 21.26 -24.98
CA MET A 38 8.00 21.54 -26.36
C MET A 38 8.01 23.05 -26.65
N ILE A 39 8.28 23.44 -27.90
CA ILE A 39 8.23 24.83 -28.38
C ILE A 39 7.30 24.92 -29.59
N GLN A 40 6.34 25.84 -29.58
CA GLN A 40 5.42 26.09 -30.68
C GLN A 40 5.18 27.60 -30.94
N PRO A 41 5.40 28.08 -32.19
CA PRO A 41 6.02 27.35 -33.30
C PRO A 41 7.50 27.06 -33.01
N SER A 42 8.05 25.98 -33.57
CA SER A 42 9.48 25.63 -33.43
C SER A 42 10.38 26.35 -34.44
N SER A 43 9.82 27.22 -35.28
CA SER A 43 10.54 28.11 -36.19
C SER A 43 9.74 29.38 -36.45
N GLY A 44 10.42 30.42 -36.94
CA GLY A 44 9.76 31.69 -37.24
C GLY A 44 10.73 32.78 -37.67
N THR A 45 10.25 34.02 -37.59
CA THR A 45 11.02 35.23 -37.91
C THR A 45 10.96 36.19 -36.74
N ALA A 46 12.11 36.71 -36.30
CA ALA A 46 12.20 37.64 -35.18
C ALA A 46 11.87 39.09 -35.60
N PRO A 47 11.19 39.89 -34.74
CA PRO A 47 10.78 39.55 -33.38
C PRO A 47 9.58 38.60 -33.33
N SER A 48 9.60 37.65 -32.40
CA SER A 48 8.54 36.66 -32.21
C SER A 48 8.49 36.13 -30.78
N SER A 49 7.34 35.59 -30.38
CA SER A 49 7.08 35.11 -29.03
C SER A 49 6.51 33.68 -28.99
N PRO A 50 7.26 32.64 -29.43
CA PRO A 50 6.79 31.25 -29.34
C PRO A 50 6.46 30.84 -27.90
N GLN A 51 5.55 29.89 -27.75
CA GLN A 51 5.20 29.28 -26.48
C GLN A 51 6.10 28.07 -26.21
N VAL A 52 6.61 27.99 -24.99
CA VAL A 52 7.35 26.85 -24.46
C VAL A 52 6.46 26.15 -23.44
N SER A 53 6.11 24.90 -23.72
CA SER A 53 5.23 24.08 -22.89
C SER A 53 6.00 22.96 -22.20
N ALA A 54 5.76 22.76 -20.91
CA ALA A 54 6.24 21.61 -20.15
C ALA A 54 5.06 20.66 -19.88
N ASP A 55 5.16 19.42 -20.35
CA ASP A 55 4.13 18.38 -20.29
C ASP A 55 4.47 17.32 -19.21
N PRO A 56 3.71 17.28 -18.10
CA PRO A 56 3.92 16.31 -17.03
C PRO A 56 3.10 15.02 -17.19
N THR A 57 2.39 14.81 -18.31
CA THR A 57 1.40 13.73 -18.49
C THR A 57 1.96 12.36 -18.16
N ASN A 58 3.20 12.08 -18.56
CA ASN A 58 3.87 10.79 -18.34
C ASN A 58 5.07 10.88 -17.38
N LEU A 59 5.10 11.91 -16.54
CA LEU A 59 6.20 12.13 -15.59
C LEU A 59 5.77 11.85 -14.15
N LEU A 60 6.61 11.12 -13.43
CA LEU A 60 6.49 10.95 -11.98
C LEU A 60 6.96 12.20 -11.23
N PRO A 61 6.52 12.40 -9.96
CA PRO A 61 6.98 13.53 -9.15
C PRO A 61 8.50 13.59 -8.97
N GLY A 62 9.09 14.72 -9.35
CA GLY A 62 10.54 14.90 -9.36
C GLY A 62 10.98 16.20 -10.06
N SER A 63 12.28 16.41 -10.10
CA SER A 63 12.90 17.54 -10.79
C SER A 63 13.49 17.06 -12.12
N PHE A 64 13.11 17.73 -13.19
CA PHE A 64 13.54 17.43 -14.55
C PHE A 64 14.27 18.64 -15.12
N SER A 65 15.40 18.38 -15.77
CA SER A 65 16.21 19.40 -16.44
C SER A 65 16.18 19.16 -17.95
N GLY A 66 16.03 20.24 -18.70
CA GLY A 66 16.00 20.25 -20.15
C GLY A 66 16.70 21.50 -20.69
N GLN A 67 16.96 21.51 -21.98
CA GLN A 67 17.58 22.62 -22.66
C GLN A 67 16.88 22.87 -23.99
N ILE A 68 16.62 24.16 -24.26
CA ILE A 68 16.15 24.65 -25.54
C ILE A 68 17.33 25.25 -26.28
N THR A 69 17.54 24.85 -27.52
CA THR A 69 18.56 25.41 -28.42
C THR A 69 17.88 26.19 -29.52
N VAL A 70 18.16 27.49 -29.61
CA VAL A 70 17.64 28.38 -30.67
C VAL A 70 18.77 28.70 -31.64
N SER A 71 18.55 28.39 -32.91
CA SER A 71 19.50 28.64 -34.00
C SER A 71 18.92 29.66 -34.98
N ALA A 72 19.73 30.60 -35.44
CA ALA A 72 19.34 31.58 -36.45
C ALA A 72 20.53 31.92 -37.35
N ALA A 73 20.47 31.49 -38.61
CA ALA A 73 21.53 31.81 -39.57
C ALA A 73 21.61 33.32 -39.78
N GLY A 74 22.81 33.90 -39.60
CA GLY A 74 23.02 35.35 -39.68
C GLY A 74 23.01 36.09 -38.35
N ALA A 75 22.67 35.44 -37.24
CA ALA A 75 22.92 35.98 -35.90
C ALA A 75 24.36 35.68 -35.44
N THR A 76 25.05 36.66 -34.85
CA THR A 76 26.43 36.49 -34.37
C THR A 76 26.54 35.65 -33.10
N ASN A 77 25.43 35.48 -32.38
CA ASN A 77 25.35 34.73 -31.13
C ASN A 77 24.63 33.38 -31.28
N THR A 78 24.51 32.85 -32.51
CA THR A 78 23.87 31.55 -32.76
C THR A 78 24.83 30.37 -32.51
N PRO A 79 24.36 29.25 -31.93
CA PRO A 79 23.07 29.07 -31.27
C PRO A 79 23.05 29.65 -29.85
N GLN A 80 21.86 30.04 -29.39
CA GLN A 80 21.61 30.38 -27.98
C GLN A 80 20.99 29.18 -27.26
N GLN A 81 21.44 28.92 -26.03
CA GLN A 81 20.92 27.83 -25.20
C GLN A 81 20.22 28.39 -23.97
N LEU A 82 19.04 27.83 -23.68
CA LEU A 82 18.22 28.20 -22.53
C LEU A 82 17.93 26.97 -21.69
N GLY A 83 18.44 26.96 -20.46
CA GLY A 83 18.10 25.92 -19.49
C GLY A 83 16.64 26.02 -19.05
N ALA A 84 15.97 24.88 -18.98
CA ALA A 84 14.62 24.72 -18.49
C ALA A 84 14.60 23.72 -17.34
N SER A 85 13.87 24.04 -16.27
CA SER A 85 13.60 23.13 -15.17
C SER A 85 12.10 22.91 -15.03
N LEU A 86 11.68 21.67 -14.82
CA LEU A 86 10.31 21.32 -14.43
C LEU A 86 10.35 20.62 -13.09
N THR A 87 9.63 21.17 -12.12
CA THR A 87 9.31 20.46 -10.88
C THR A 87 7.92 19.86 -11.03
N VAL A 88 7.86 18.54 -11.19
CA VAL A 88 6.61 17.80 -11.10
C VAL A 88 6.32 17.58 -9.64
N THR A 89 5.37 18.35 -9.13
CA THR A 89 4.79 18.13 -7.82
C THR A 89 3.89 16.89 -7.88
N GLY A 90 3.95 16.06 -6.85
CA GLY A 90 2.81 15.19 -6.61
C GLY A 90 1.68 16.06 -6.09
N ALA A 91 0.48 15.93 -6.64
CA ALA A 91 -0.59 15.64 -5.69
C ALA A 91 -0.08 14.43 -4.91
N ASN A 92 -0.29 14.37 -3.59
CA ASN A 92 -0.27 13.06 -2.94
C ASN A 92 -0.99 12.12 -3.91
N GLY A 93 -0.32 11.08 -4.42
CA GLY A 93 -1.05 10.07 -5.17
C GLY A 93 -2.19 9.55 -4.27
N PRO A 94 -2.90 8.50 -4.66
CA PRO A 94 -3.35 7.60 -3.61
C PRO A 94 -2.08 7.24 -2.82
N SER A 95 -1.87 7.85 -1.65
CA SER A 95 -0.86 7.40 -0.71
C SER A 95 -1.30 6.00 -0.37
N ILE A 96 -0.54 4.99 -0.77
CA ILE A 96 -0.77 3.62 -0.33
C ILE A 96 -0.83 3.72 1.21
N PRO A 97 -2.00 3.48 1.84
CA PRO A 97 -2.14 3.65 3.27
C PRO A 97 -1.14 2.77 3.99
N THR A 98 -0.54 3.31 5.04
CA THR A 98 0.48 2.63 5.82
C THR A 98 -0.09 2.33 7.19
N GLY A 99 -0.08 1.05 7.54
CA GLY A 99 -0.62 0.55 8.80
C GLY A 99 0.36 -0.32 9.56
N THR A 100 -0.02 -0.76 10.75
CA THR A 100 0.73 -1.74 11.53
C THR A 100 -0.18 -2.65 12.34
N HIS A 101 0.32 -3.81 12.78
CA HIS A 101 -0.44 -4.82 13.52
C HIS A 101 -0.19 -4.81 15.03
N TRP A 102 -1.21 -5.22 15.80
CA TRP A 102 -1.12 -5.55 17.23
C TRP A 102 -0.77 -4.38 18.16
N VAL A 103 -1.24 -3.19 17.80
CA VAL A 103 -1.06 -1.96 18.58
C VAL A 103 -1.87 -1.97 19.88
N LYS A 104 -1.42 -1.19 20.87
CA LYS A 104 -2.20 -0.87 22.08
C LYS A 104 -2.67 0.60 22.05
N PRO A 105 -3.71 0.96 22.84
CA PRO A 105 -4.23 2.33 22.86
C PRO A 105 -3.19 3.42 23.15
N TYR A 106 -2.16 3.12 23.94
CA TYR A 106 -1.10 4.09 24.26
C TYR A 106 -0.10 4.32 23.11
N ASP A 107 -0.11 3.52 22.04
CA ASP A 107 0.82 3.66 20.92
C ASP A 107 0.37 4.71 19.89
N PHE A 108 -0.92 5.04 19.86
CA PHE A 108 -1.53 5.93 18.86
C PHE A 108 -0.88 7.31 18.73
N PRO A 109 -0.48 8.01 19.82
CA PRO A 109 0.24 9.27 19.69
C PRO A 109 1.57 9.13 18.92
N THR A 110 2.33 8.07 19.17
CA THR A 110 3.58 7.78 18.45
C THR A 110 3.30 7.45 16.99
N LEU A 111 2.34 6.57 16.73
CA LEU A 111 1.94 6.19 15.38
C LEU A 111 1.50 7.40 14.54
N LYS A 112 0.74 8.32 15.15
CA LYS A 112 0.31 9.54 14.48
C LYS A 112 1.50 10.45 14.16
N ASN A 113 2.41 10.60 15.10
CA ASN A 113 3.60 11.45 14.93
C ASN A 113 4.52 10.96 13.81
N ILE A 114 4.62 9.63 13.63
CA ILE A 114 5.43 9.03 12.56
C ILE A 114 4.63 8.74 11.28
N GLY A 115 3.35 9.14 11.23
CA GLY A 115 2.52 9.23 10.02
C GLY A 115 1.77 7.97 9.59
N TYR A 116 1.50 7.03 10.50
CA TYR A 116 0.63 5.89 10.18
C TYR A 116 -0.82 6.34 9.91
N ASP A 117 -1.44 5.68 8.93
CA ASP A 117 -2.81 5.96 8.48
C ASP A 117 -3.84 5.06 9.18
N TYR A 118 -3.46 3.81 9.45
CA TYR A 118 -4.35 2.82 10.05
C TYR A 118 -3.63 1.81 10.93
N VAL A 119 -4.40 0.99 11.65
CA VAL A 119 -3.88 -0.16 12.42
C VAL A 119 -4.77 -1.38 12.20
N VAL A 120 -4.18 -2.57 12.32
CA VAL A 120 -4.89 -3.85 12.34
C VAL A 120 -4.69 -4.46 13.73
N THR A 121 -5.76 -4.83 14.43
CA THR A 121 -5.62 -5.40 15.78
C THR A 121 -6.83 -6.25 16.16
N ASP A 122 -6.69 -7.01 17.24
CA ASP A 122 -7.81 -7.58 17.94
C ASP A 122 -7.87 -7.05 19.38
N VAL A 123 -9.05 -7.18 19.97
CA VAL A 123 -9.29 -6.88 21.38
C VAL A 123 -9.94 -8.09 22.05
N PRO A 124 -9.71 -8.32 23.36
CA PRO A 124 -10.27 -9.48 24.03
C PRO A 124 -11.81 -9.47 24.00
N ALA A 125 -12.42 -10.53 23.50
CA ALA A 125 -13.87 -10.69 23.45
C ALA A 125 -14.53 -10.61 24.85
N LYS A 126 -13.76 -10.86 25.90
CA LYS A 126 -14.24 -10.84 27.28
C LYS A 126 -14.39 -9.44 27.87
N TYR A 127 -13.75 -8.41 27.30
CA TYR A 127 -13.62 -7.09 27.92
C TYR A 127 -14.15 -5.95 27.01
N PRO A 128 -15.47 -5.70 26.99
CA PRO A 128 -16.07 -4.64 26.16
C PRO A 128 -15.51 -3.23 26.40
N SER A 129 -15.02 -2.95 27.60
CA SER A 129 -14.33 -1.69 27.91
C SER A 129 -13.08 -1.48 27.04
N GLU A 130 -12.37 -2.54 26.68
CA GLU A 130 -11.19 -2.46 25.82
C GLU A 130 -11.54 -2.18 24.37
N TRP A 131 -12.73 -2.61 23.91
CA TRP A 131 -13.21 -2.33 22.55
C TRP A 131 -13.40 -0.83 22.36
N THR A 132 -14.05 -0.20 23.35
CA THR A 132 -14.31 1.24 23.34
C THR A 132 -13.00 2.03 23.50
N ALA A 133 -12.13 1.63 24.43
CA ALA A 133 -10.84 2.28 24.63
C ALA A 133 -9.96 2.28 23.38
N MET A 134 -9.95 1.19 22.60
CA MET A 134 -9.22 1.12 21.33
C MET A 134 -9.78 2.09 20.29
N LEU A 135 -11.11 2.14 20.12
CA LEU A 135 -11.77 3.04 19.17
C LEU A 135 -11.60 4.51 19.55
N ASP A 136 -11.69 4.84 20.83
CA ASP A 136 -11.50 6.21 21.33
C ASP A 136 -10.05 6.69 21.13
N ALA A 137 -9.06 5.83 21.38
CA ALA A 137 -7.66 6.16 21.11
C ALA A 137 -7.39 6.39 19.62
N ALA A 138 -7.97 5.55 18.76
CA ALA A 138 -7.86 5.70 17.32
C ALA A 138 -8.49 6.99 16.80
N GLU A 139 -9.71 7.31 17.28
CA GLU A 139 -10.41 8.54 16.93
C GLU A 139 -9.64 9.78 17.37
N ALA A 140 -9.14 9.79 18.62
CA ALA A 140 -8.37 10.90 19.16
C ALA A 140 -7.08 11.16 18.38
N ALA A 141 -6.42 10.12 17.86
CA ALA A 141 -5.25 10.25 17.01
C ALA A 141 -5.57 10.52 15.54
N GLY A 142 -6.82 10.37 15.13
CA GLY A 142 -7.22 10.44 13.72
C GLY A 142 -6.59 9.34 12.87
N ILE A 143 -6.48 8.13 13.43
CA ILE A 143 -5.96 6.92 12.78
C ILE A 143 -7.13 5.95 12.57
N LYS A 144 -7.20 5.31 11.40
CA LYS A 144 -8.25 4.34 11.10
C LYS A 144 -7.96 2.95 11.69
N VAL A 145 -8.98 2.12 11.84
CA VAL A 145 -8.81 0.78 12.42
C VAL A 145 -9.42 -0.32 11.55
N ILE A 146 -8.72 -1.45 11.50
CA ILE A 146 -9.28 -2.76 11.18
C ILE A 146 -9.21 -3.56 12.46
N ILE A 147 -10.37 -3.93 13.02
CA ILE A 147 -10.44 -4.46 14.39
C ILE A 147 -11.33 -5.69 14.48
N GLY A 148 -10.91 -6.67 15.28
CA GLY A 148 -11.62 -7.91 15.53
C GLY A 148 -11.70 -8.24 17.02
N LEU A 149 -12.37 -9.34 17.34
CA LEU A 149 -12.36 -9.91 18.68
C LEU A 149 -11.49 -11.17 18.71
N TYR A 150 -10.77 -11.36 19.82
CA TYR A 150 -10.14 -12.63 20.15
C TYR A 150 -10.66 -13.19 21.49
N PRO A 151 -11.11 -14.45 21.56
CA PRO A 151 -11.37 -15.37 20.45
C PRO A 151 -12.39 -14.82 19.43
N PRO A 152 -12.35 -15.25 18.15
CA PRO A 152 -13.32 -14.84 17.15
C PRO A 152 -14.76 -15.19 17.57
N PRO A 153 -15.76 -14.30 17.35
CA PRO A 153 -17.11 -14.48 17.87
C PRO A 153 -18.02 -15.27 16.90
N TYR A 154 -17.43 -16.04 15.98
CA TYR A 154 -18.11 -16.68 14.86
C TYR A 154 -18.04 -18.21 15.01
N VAL A 155 -19.19 -18.88 14.93
CA VAL A 155 -19.26 -20.34 15.10
C VAL A 155 -19.93 -20.97 13.88
N LEU A 156 -19.14 -21.75 13.13
CA LEU A 156 -19.63 -22.58 12.03
C LEU A 156 -20.43 -23.76 12.58
N GLN A 157 -21.66 -23.89 12.13
CA GLN A 157 -22.56 -24.97 12.51
C GLN A 157 -22.39 -26.20 11.60
N ALA A 158 -22.88 -27.34 12.05
CA ALA A 158 -22.80 -28.61 11.30
C ALA A 158 -23.55 -28.58 9.95
N ASP A 159 -24.55 -27.71 9.82
CA ASP A 159 -25.31 -27.50 8.58
C ASP A 159 -24.63 -26.52 7.60
N GLY A 160 -23.44 -26.02 7.94
CA GLY A 160 -22.67 -25.09 7.12
C GLY A 160 -23.06 -23.61 7.31
N THR A 161 -24.00 -23.30 8.20
CA THR A 161 -24.37 -21.92 8.53
C THR A 161 -23.44 -21.32 9.59
N TRP A 162 -23.38 -20.00 9.64
CA TRP A 162 -22.62 -19.26 10.64
C TRP A 162 -23.54 -18.62 11.67
N THR A 163 -23.17 -18.75 12.94
CA THR A 163 -23.78 -17.98 14.03
C THR A 163 -22.78 -17.01 14.61
N ILE A 164 -23.27 -15.86 15.07
CA ILE A 164 -22.47 -14.83 15.74
C ILE A 164 -22.93 -14.79 17.20
N THR A 165 -21.99 -14.83 18.14
CA THR A 165 -22.32 -14.71 19.57
C THR A 165 -22.97 -13.36 19.88
N SER A 166 -23.71 -13.25 20.99
CA SER A 166 -24.31 -11.97 21.40
C SER A 166 -23.26 -10.86 21.55
N GLY A 167 -22.11 -11.17 22.18
CA GLY A 167 -20.99 -10.22 22.28
C GLY A 167 -20.40 -9.83 20.92
N GLY A 168 -20.39 -10.74 19.94
CA GLY A 168 -20.01 -10.42 18.56
C GLY A 168 -20.99 -9.47 17.88
N ILE A 169 -22.30 -9.65 18.10
CA ILE A 169 -23.34 -8.75 17.60
C ILE A 169 -23.17 -7.35 18.22
N ASP A 170 -22.97 -7.28 19.54
CA ASP A 170 -22.74 -6.01 20.25
C ASP A 170 -21.49 -5.30 19.71
N PHE A 171 -20.41 -6.04 19.48
CA PHE A 171 -19.18 -5.51 18.90
C PHE A 171 -19.39 -4.98 17.47
N LEU A 172 -20.06 -5.73 16.60
CA LEU A 172 -20.35 -5.27 15.22
C LEU A 172 -21.23 -4.01 15.22
N ASN A 173 -22.20 -3.91 16.12
CA ASN A 173 -23.01 -2.70 16.28
C ASN A 173 -22.18 -1.50 16.76
N LEU A 174 -21.25 -1.73 17.69
CA LEU A 174 -20.29 -0.69 18.12
C LEU A 174 -19.44 -0.22 16.94
N LEU A 175 -18.88 -1.14 16.14
CA LEU A 175 -18.09 -0.78 14.96
C LEU A 175 -18.90 0.00 13.93
N ALA A 176 -20.15 -0.41 13.68
CA ALA A 176 -21.06 0.30 12.79
C ALA A 176 -21.32 1.75 13.24
N SER A 177 -21.47 1.96 14.55
CA SER A 177 -21.64 3.31 15.13
C SER A 177 -20.39 4.20 14.99
N ARG A 178 -19.21 3.60 14.78
CA ARG A 178 -17.91 4.27 14.57
C ARG A 178 -17.38 4.06 13.15
N SER A 179 -18.26 3.84 12.18
CA SER A 179 -17.92 3.57 10.76
C SER A 179 -17.07 4.65 10.09
N SER A 180 -17.03 5.87 10.63
CA SER A 180 -16.13 6.92 10.16
C SER A 180 -14.65 6.59 10.39
N ILE A 181 -14.30 5.80 11.42
CA ILE A 181 -12.92 5.41 11.76
C ILE A 181 -12.63 3.93 11.51
N VAL A 182 -13.66 3.08 11.44
CA VAL A 182 -13.51 1.64 11.17
C VAL A 182 -13.47 1.39 9.66
N MET A 183 -12.32 0.91 9.17
CA MET A 183 -12.12 0.54 7.76
C MET A 183 -12.58 -0.88 7.45
N GLY A 184 -12.55 -1.78 8.44
CA GLY A 184 -12.96 -3.17 8.27
C GLY A 184 -12.97 -3.96 9.57
N VAL A 185 -13.55 -5.15 9.51
CA VAL A 185 -13.58 -6.13 10.58
C VAL A 185 -12.43 -7.10 10.35
N PHE A 186 -11.51 -7.19 11.31
CA PHE A 186 -10.52 -8.27 11.32
C PHE A 186 -11.21 -9.57 11.71
N VAL A 187 -11.28 -10.53 10.78
CA VAL A 187 -12.06 -11.75 10.99
C VAL A 187 -11.17 -12.92 11.39
N TYR A 188 -10.15 -13.25 10.59
CA TYR A 188 -9.25 -14.36 10.89
C TYR A 188 -7.81 -14.11 10.43
N ASN A 189 -6.88 -14.63 11.24
CA ASN A 189 -5.49 -14.86 10.85
C ASN A 189 -5.35 -16.28 10.29
N GLU A 190 -4.79 -16.40 9.08
CA GLU A 190 -4.49 -17.65 8.38
C GLU A 190 -5.63 -18.69 8.31
N PRO A 191 -6.87 -18.33 7.92
CA PRO A 191 -8.04 -19.23 7.99
C PRO A 191 -7.97 -20.43 7.02
N TYR A 192 -7.05 -20.40 6.05
CA TYR A 192 -6.78 -21.56 5.19
C TYR A 192 -5.82 -22.52 5.87
N TYR A 193 -4.75 -22.04 6.50
CA TYR A 193 -3.69 -22.92 7.02
C TYR A 193 -3.94 -23.39 8.45
N THR A 194 -4.60 -22.57 9.26
CA THR A 194 -4.77 -22.79 10.71
C THR A 194 -6.24 -22.81 11.10
N ASP A 195 -6.54 -23.50 12.21
CA ASP A 195 -7.76 -23.24 12.96
C ASP A 195 -7.58 -21.92 13.74
N PRO A 196 -8.30 -20.85 13.39
CA PRO A 196 -8.14 -19.54 14.02
C PRO A 196 -8.79 -19.45 15.41
N ASN A 197 -9.39 -20.54 15.91
CA ASN A 197 -9.98 -20.60 17.24
C ASN A 197 -8.95 -21.01 18.31
N PRO A 198 -9.20 -20.71 19.60
CA PRO A 198 -8.29 -21.06 20.69
C PRO A 198 -7.97 -22.56 20.73
N GLY A 199 -6.68 -22.90 20.80
CA GLY A 199 -6.21 -24.29 20.80
C GLY A 199 -6.15 -24.94 19.42
N GLY A 200 -6.38 -24.17 18.36
CA GLY A 200 -6.34 -24.62 16.97
C GLY A 200 -4.94 -25.04 16.48
N GLY A 201 -4.92 -25.98 15.52
CA GLY A 201 -3.70 -26.49 14.88
C GLY A 201 -3.56 -26.07 13.42
N THR A 202 -2.59 -26.67 12.72
CA THR A 202 -2.38 -26.50 11.28
C THR A 202 -3.04 -27.62 10.47
N TYR A 203 -3.53 -27.30 9.28
CA TYR A 203 -4.31 -28.22 8.45
C TYR A 203 -3.80 -28.22 7.00
N SER A 204 -3.06 -29.26 6.62
CA SER A 204 -2.49 -29.40 5.27
C SER A 204 -3.54 -29.40 4.16
N CYS A 205 -4.76 -29.85 4.45
CA CYS A 205 -5.88 -29.89 3.50
C CYS A 205 -6.72 -28.60 3.50
N GLY A 206 -6.27 -27.56 4.20
CA GLY A 206 -7.03 -26.35 4.41
C GLY A 206 -8.09 -26.48 5.51
N PHE A 207 -8.19 -25.47 6.38
CA PHE A 207 -9.18 -25.43 7.47
C PHE A 207 -10.54 -24.93 6.97
N TYR A 208 -10.75 -23.61 6.83
CA TYR A 208 -11.95 -23.08 6.20
C TYR A 208 -11.81 -23.04 4.67
N THR A 209 -12.90 -23.37 3.98
CA THR A 209 -13.04 -23.24 2.53
C THR A 209 -13.39 -21.80 2.13
N ALA A 210 -13.12 -21.41 0.88
CA ALA A 210 -13.51 -20.09 0.39
C ALA A 210 -15.04 -19.88 0.41
N ALA A 211 -15.82 -20.94 0.17
CA ALA A 211 -17.28 -20.89 0.28
C ALA A 211 -17.75 -20.61 1.71
N GLN A 212 -17.13 -21.24 2.71
CA GLN A 212 -17.44 -20.99 4.12
C GLN A 212 -17.10 -19.57 4.55
N LEU A 213 -15.95 -19.03 4.17
CA LEU A 213 -15.58 -17.64 4.50
C LEU A 213 -16.51 -16.61 3.84
N ARG A 214 -16.95 -16.86 2.61
CA ARG A 214 -17.94 -16.03 1.93
C ARG A 214 -19.32 -16.09 2.61
N ALA A 215 -19.74 -17.26 3.09
CA ALA A 215 -20.93 -17.39 3.91
C ALA A 215 -20.80 -16.64 5.24
N LEU A 216 -19.61 -16.64 5.86
CA LEU A 216 -19.32 -15.86 7.07
C LEU A 216 -19.43 -14.35 6.80
N ARG A 217 -18.88 -13.86 5.69
CA ARG A 217 -19.06 -12.47 5.25
C ARG A 217 -20.55 -12.09 5.23
N HIS A 218 -21.40 -12.93 4.64
CA HIS A 218 -22.85 -12.68 4.61
C HIS A 218 -23.48 -12.66 6.01
N ALA A 219 -23.04 -13.55 6.91
CA ALA A 219 -23.51 -13.53 8.30
C ALA A 219 -23.11 -12.23 9.02
N ILE A 220 -21.87 -11.77 8.89
CA ILE A 220 -21.40 -10.49 9.45
C ILE A 220 -22.20 -9.32 8.86
N GLN A 221 -22.39 -9.32 7.53
CA GLN A 221 -23.12 -8.28 6.81
C GLN A 221 -24.64 -8.29 7.09
N SER A 222 -25.18 -9.36 7.65
CA SER A 222 -26.57 -9.35 8.15
C SER A 222 -26.75 -8.49 9.41
N VAL A 223 -25.68 -8.30 10.19
CA VAL A 223 -25.65 -7.40 11.37
C VAL A 223 -25.21 -6.01 10.95
N TRP A 224 -24.13 -5.91 10.18
CA TRP A 224 -23.61 -4.64 9.66
C TRP A 224 -23.43 -4.69 8.13
N PRO A 225 -24.43 -4.24 7.34
CA PRO A 225 -24.43 -4.38 5.88
C PRO A 225 -23.24 -3.73 5.15
N GLN A 226 -22.60 -2.73 5.75
CA GLN A 226 -21.46 -2.01 5.18
C GLN A 226 -20.11 -2.54 5.69
N ALA A 227 -20.09 -3.62 6.48
CA ALA A 227 -18.86 -4.18 7.02
C ALA A 227 -17.94 -4.65 5.89
N ASN A 228 -16.75 -4.05 5.81
CA ASN A 228 -15.65 -4.60 5.02
C ASN A 228 -14.97 -5.72 5.80
N ILE A 229 -14.60 -6.79 5.12
CA ILE A 229 -13.99 -7.97 5.70
C ILE A 229 -12.48 -7.97 5.45
N TYR A 230 -11.71 -8.20 6.50
CA TYR A 230 -10.26 -8.40 6.43
C TYR A 230 -9.87 -9.80 6.92
N HIS A 231 -9.05 -10.49 6.12
CA HIS A 231 -8.40 -11.74 6.49
C HIS A 231 -6.91 -11.66 6.18
N ASP A 232 -6.06 -12.14 7.10
CA ASP A 232 -4.68 -12.48 6.77
C ASP A 232 -4.66 -13.87 6.16
N ILE A 233 -4.40 -13.98 4.85
CA ILE A 233 -4.46 -15.27 4.14
C ILE A 233 -3.07 -15.79 3.77
N GLY A 234 -2.12 -14.88 3.53
CA GLY A 234 -0.74 -15.23 3.19
C GLY A 234 -0.57 -15.40 1.70
N GLU A 235 -0.49 -16.65 1.24
CA GLU A 235 -0.24 -16.99 -0.17
C GLU A 235 -1.49 -17.62 -0.84
N PRO A 236 -2.60 -16.87 -1.02
CA PRO A 236 -3.86 -17.41 -1.56
C PRO A 236 -3.70 -18.05 -2.95
N SER A 237 -2.73 -17.62 -3.76
CA SER A 237 -2.47 -18.21 -5.08
C SER A 237 -2.01 -19.67 -4.98
N GLN A 238 -1.34 -20.04 -3.88
CA GLN A 238 -0.81 -21.39 -3.68
C GLN A 238 -1.90 -22.40 -3.35
N TRP A 239 -3.06 -21.94 -2.87
CA TRP A 239 -4.23 -22.75 -2.57
C TRP A 239 -5.15 -22.97 -3.78
N ALA A 240 -5.04 -22.10 -4.79
CA ALA A 240 -5.84 -22.16 -6.01
C ALA A 240 -5.26 -23.18 -7.03
N PRO A 241 -6.04 -23.58 -8.07
CA PRO A 241 -5.55 -24.44 -9.14
C PRO A 241 -4.22 -23.97 -9.74
N GLY A 242 -3.24 -24.88 -9.81
CA GLY A 242 -1.87 -24.58 -10.26
C GLY A 242 -0.92 -24.10 -9.14
N GLY A 243 -1.44 -23.82 -7.95
CA GLY A 243 -0.65 -23.48 -6.77
C GLY A 243 0.04 -24.69 -6.14
N ARG A 244 1.06 -24.42 -5.30
CA ARG A 244 1.84 -25.46 -4.62
C ARG A 244 0.99 -26.34 -3.70
N PHE A 245 0.15 -25.75 -2.84
CA PHE A 245 -0.66 -26.51 -1.90
C PHE A 245 -1.71 -27.33 -2.65
N TRP A 246 -2.39 -26.70 -3.61
CA TRP A 246 -3.38 -27.38 -4.46
C TRP A 246 -2.82 -28.62 -5.14
N SER A 247 -1.60 -28.54 -5.66
CA SER A 247 -0.93 -29.66 -6.32
C SER A 247 -0.41 -30.72 -5.35
N ALA A 248 -0.01 -30.32 -4.14
CA ALA A 248 0.56 -31.21 -3.13
C ALA A 248 -0.49 -32.05 -2.38
N TYR A 249 -1.72 -31.53 -2.22
CA TYR A 249 -2.74 -32.13 -1.36
C TYR A 249 -4.07 -32.35 -2.10
N SER A 250 -4.33 -33.59 -2.53
CA SER A 250 -5.54 -33.96 -3.28
C SER A 250 -6.85 -33.64 -2.53
N CYS A 251 -6.82 -33.65 -1.20
CA CYS A 251 -7.94 -33.28 -0.32
C CYS A 251 -8.35 -31.79 -0.42
N ILE A 252 -7.54 -30.93 -1.04
CA ILE A 252 -7.92 -29.53 -1.30
C ILE A 252 -9.05 -29.47 -2.34
N GLY A 253 -9.00 -30.31 -3.38
CA GLY A 253 -10.03 -30.34 -4.43
C GLY A 253 -10.40 -28.95 -4.95
N ASP A 254 -11.69 -28.59 -4.81
CA ASP A 254 -12.23 -27.31 -5.27
C ASP A 254 -12.35 -26.24 -4.16
N LYS A 255 -11.86 -26.49 -2.93
CA LYS A 255 -12.05 -25.62 -1.75
C LYS A 255 -11.69 -24.14 -1.98
N TYR A 256 -10.71 -23.88 -2.84
CA TYR A 256 -10.14 -22.55 -3.10
C TYR A 256 -10.09 -22.21 -4.59
N LYS A 257 -10.89 -22.90 -5.40
CA LYS A 257 -11.00 -22.63 -6.85
C LYS A 257 -11.67 -21.30 -7.15
N ASP A 258 -12.70 -20.96 -6.37
CA ASP A 258 -13.35 -19.65 -6.39
C ASP A 258 -13.13 -18.97 -5.04
N GLN A 259 -12.25 -17.97 -5.04
CA GLN A 259 -11.91 -17.15 -3.87
C GLN A 259 -12.51 -15.74 -3.93
N THR A 260 -13.42 -15.47 -4.86
CA THR A 260 -14.12 -14.18 -4.93
C THR A 260 -14.94 -13.93 -3.66
N GLY A 261 -15.21 -12.67 -3.30
CA GLY A 261 -16.08 -12.34 -2.17
C GLY A 261 -15.66 -12.85 -0.79
N VAL A 262 -14.47 -13.46 -0.64
CA VAL A 262 -13.95 -13.95 0.65
C VAL A 262 -13.61 -12.76 1.57
N ALA A 263 -13.11 -11.66 1.02
CA ALA A 263 -12.73 -10.47 1.77
C ALA A 263 -12.83 -9.19 0.92
N ASP A 264 -12.76 -8.03 1.57
CA ASP A 264 -12.50 -6.74 0.94
C ASP A 264 -11.01 -6.37 1.03
N PHE A 265 -10.31 -6.90 2.04
CA PHE A 265 -8.88 -6.75 2.24
C PHE A 265 -8.24 -8.11 2.56
N VAL A 266 -7.13 -8.41 1.90
CA VAL A 266 -6.39 -9.67 2.10
C VAL A 266 -4.95 -9.35 2.48
N GLY A 267 -4.57 -9.71 3.71
CA GLY A 267 -3.19 -9.69 4.17
C GLY A 267 -2.37 -10.79 3.48
N THR A 268 -1.23 -10.39 2.91
CA THR A 268 -0.25 -11.28 2.28
C THR A 268 1.15 -10.91 2.73
N TRP A 269 2.04 -11.88 2.93
CA TRP A 269 3.37 -11.64 3.47
C TRP A 269 4.44 -12.50 2.84
N CYS A 270 5.67 -12.05 2.99
CA CYS A 270 6.88 -12.85 2.86
C CYS A 270 7.86 -12.36 3.92
N TYR A 271 8.76 -13.23 4.37
CA TYR A 271 9.80 -12.90 5.34
C TYR A 271 11.12 -12.58 4.61
N PRO A 272 11.44 -11.30 4.30
CA PRO A 272 12.61 -10.95 3.51
C PRO A 272 13.90 -11.07 4.32
N PHE A 273 13.85 -10.79 5.63
CA PHE A 273 15.00 -10.89 6.53
C PHE A 273 15.04 -12.29 7.10
N ASN A 274 16.05 -13.07 6.73
CA ASN A 274 16.20 -14.44 7.16
C ASN A 274 17.65 -14.76 7.53
N SER A 275 17.94 -15.99 7.94
CA SER A 275 19.28 -16.40 8.37
C SER A 275 20.36 -16.30 7.28
N ALA A 276 19.96 -16.18 6.00
CA ALA A 276 20.88 -15.91 4.89
C ALA A 276 20.99 -14.41 4.55
N GLY A 277 20.34 -13.54 5.32
CA GLY A 277 20.32 -12.09 5.13
C GLY A 277 19.02 -11.57 4.53
N TYR A 278 19.12 -10.44 3.82
CA TYR A 278 17.99 -9.73 3.21
C TYR A 278 17.69 -10.26 1.80
N ASP A 279 16.73 -11.17 1.69
CA ASP A 279 16.27 -11.80 0.44
C ASP A 279 15.14 -11.01 -0.23
N ARG A 280 15.48 -9.79 -0.64
CA ARG A 280 14.58 -8.82 -1.27
C ARG A 280 13.89 -9.38 -2.52
N THR A 281 14.68 -9.92 -3.44
CA THR A 281 14.20 -10.33 -4.77
C THR A 281 13.16 -11.45 -4.67
N ARG A 282 13.41 -12.47 -3.82
CA ARG A 282 12.45 -13.56 -3.63
C ARG A 282 11.13 -13.03 -3.10
N CYS A 283 11.16 -12.21 -2.05
CA CYS A 283 9.93 -11.72 -1.44
C CYS A 283 9.15 -10.77 -2.34
N LEU A 284 9.80 -9.90 -3.11
CA LEU A 284 9.08 -9.08 -4.09
C LEU A 284 8.40 -9.92 -5.17
N ASN A 285 9.04 -11.01 -5.63
CA ASN A 285 8.42 -11.91 -6.61
C ASN A 285 7.19 -12.61 -6.05
N ILE A 286 7.26 -13.09 -4.80
CA ILE A 286 6.13 -13.71 -4.10
C ILE A 286 5.01 -12.68 -3.94
N LEU A 287 5.29 -11.53 -3.34
CA LEU A 287 4.28 -10.51 -3.07
C LEU A 287 3.67 -9.90 -4.34
N THR A 288 4.43 -9.80 -5.43
CA THR A 288 3.90 -9.41 -6.75
C THR A 288 2.90 -10.46 -7.26
N THR A 289 3.24 -11.74 -7.15
CA THR A 289 2.37 -12.84 -7.55
C THR A 289 1.08 -12.84 -6.75
N GLU A 290 1.18 -12.76 -5.42
CA GLU A 290 0.01 -12.75 -4.53
C GLU A 290 -0.86 -11.50 -4.73
N SER A 291 -0.24 -10.32 -4.84
CA SER A 291 -0.99 -9.07 -5.08
C SER A 291 -1.74 -9.10 -6.41
N ASN A 292 -1.12 -9.60 -7.48
CA ASN A 292 -1.79 -9.79 -8.76
C ASN A 292 -2.93 -10.81 -8.68
N PHE A 293 -2.72 -11.93 -7.98
CA PHE A 293 -3.75 -12.94 -7.78
C PHE A 293 -4.95 -12.38 -7.01
N ILE A 294 -4.72 -11.65 -5.92
CA ILE A 294 -5.79 -11.02 -5.12
C ILE A 294 -6.60 -10.05 -6.00
N ASN A 295 -5.93 -9.16 -6.73
CA ASN A 295 -6.60 -8.18 -7.60
C ASN A 295 -7.42 -8.85 -8.73
N ALA A 296 -6.94 -9.96 -9.28
CA ALA A 296 -7.57 -10.61 -10.44
C ALA A 296 -8.62 -11.66 -10.07
N SER A 297 -8.41 -12.39 -8.97
CA SER A 297 -9.12 -13.64 -8.67
C SER A 297 -9.91 -13.61 -7.36
N MET A 298 -9.75 -12.57 -6.54
CA MET A 298 -10.41 -12.46 -5.23
C MET A 298 -11.35 -11.25 -5.12
N TYR A 299 -11.81 -10.69 -6.25
CA TYR A 299 -12.67 -9.51 -6.28
C TYR A 299 -13.83 -9.60 -5.25
N PRO A 300 -14.11 -8.55 -4.45
CA PRO A 300 -13.57 -7.20 -4.55
C PRO A 300 -12.25 -6.94 -3.80
N ALA A 301 -11.59 -8.00 -3.29
CA ALA A 301 -10.46 -7.86 -2.39
C ALA A 301 -9.33 -6.97 -2.93
N LYS A 302 -8.75 -6.18 -2.02
CA LYS A 302 -7.49 -5.47 -2.24
C LYS A 302 -6.36 -6.12 -1.44
N PRO A 303 -5.15 -6.24 -2.01
CA PRO A 303 -4.01 -6.74 -1.27
C PRO A 303 -3.63 -5.75 -0.18
N VAL A 304 -3.24 -6.29 0.98
CA VAL A 304 -2.54 -5.58 2.04
C VAL A 304 -1.23 -6.32 2.25
N VAL A 305 -0.13 -5.71 1.83
CA VAL A 305 1.20 -6.33 1.99
C VAL A 305 1.62 -6.15 3.43
N LEU A 306 1.81 -7.27 4.14
CA LEU A 306 2.37 -7.27 5.47
C LEU A 306 3.89 -7.22 5.38
N ASP A 307 4.46 -6.04 5.63
CA ASP A 307 5.90 -5.82 5.64
C ASP A 307 6.48 -6.45 6.91
N GLN A 308 6.89 -7.71 6.77
CA GLN A 308 7.53 -8.48 7.82
C GLN A 308 8.92 -7.88 8.11
N SER A 309 9.09 -7.30 9.30
CA SER A 309 10.33 -6.66 9.70
C SER A 309 11.40 -7.64 10.21
N PHE A 310 11.12 -8.95 10.25
CA PHE A 310 12.01 -10.00 10.75
C PHE A 310 11.43 -11.37 10.34
N ARG A 311 12.20 -12.45 10.46
CA ARG A 311 11.67 -13.82 10.33
C ARG A 311 11.04 -14.27 11.64
N CYS A 312 9.74 -14.57 11.66
CA CYS A 312 9.16 -15.37 12.75
C CYS A 312 9.35 -16.85 12.44
N ASN A 313 9.65 -17.65 13.45
CA ASN A 313 9.42 -19.09 13.33
C ASN A 313 9.30 -19.75 14.71
N SER A 314 8.70 -19.11 15.72
CA SER A 314 8.83 -19.56 17.14
C SER A 314 10.29 -19.71 17.63
N CYS A 315 11.24 -18.96 17.03
CA CYS A 315 12.70 -19.19 17.05
C CYS A 315 13.50 -17.91 17.34
N GLY A 316 14.72 -18.08 17.87
CA GLY A 316 15.69 -17.03 18.21
C GLY A 316 16.10 -16.03 17.11
N HIS A 317 16.72 -14.93 17.56
CA HIS A 317 16.73 -13.57 17.02
C HIS A 317 17.75 -13.22 15.92
N ASP A 318 18.09 -14.12 14.99
CA ASP A 318 19.36 -13.97 14.27
C ASP A 318 19.37 -13.00 13.06
N ALA A 319 18.26 -12.33 12.70
CA ALA A 319 18.23 -11.45 11.52
C ALA A 319 17.35 -10.21 11.69
N TRP A 320 17.79 -9.28 12.53
CA TRP A 320 17.25 -7.93 12.54
C TRP A 320 17.74 -7.15 11.32
N PRO A 321 16.84 -6.46 10.59
CA PRO A 321 17.25 -5.64 9.47
C PRO A 321 17.94 -4.36 9.93
N THR A 322 18.88 -3.87 9.12
CA THR A 322 19.43 -2.52 9.30
C THR A 322 18.41 -1.47 8.88
N LEU A 323 18.58 -0.22 9.34
CA LEU A 323 17.73 0.90 8.91
C LEU A 323 17.67 1.04 7.37
N ASP A 324 18.79 0.86 6.68
CA ASP A 324 18.85 0.94 5.22
C ASP A 324 18.06 -0.20 4.55
N GLN A 325 18.11 -1.40 5.11
CA GLN A 325 17.34 -2.55 4.61
C GLN A 325 15.83 -2.35 4.82
N ILE A 326 15.43 -1.79 5.96
CA ILE A 326 14.02 -1.45 6.23
C ILE A 326 13.52 -0.37 5.27
N LYS A 327 14.33 0.68 5.04
CA LYS A 327 14.01 1.74 4.08
C LYS A 327 13.88 1.19 2.67
N ASP A 328 14.85 0.40 2.20
CA ASP A 328 14.77 -0.23 0.88
C ASP A 328 13.53 -1.15 0.77
N TRP A 329 13.23 -1.94 1.81
CA TRP A 329 12.06 -2.81 1.82
C TRP A 329 10.75 -2.02 1.71
N ASN A 330 10.55 -1.00 2.56
CA ASN A 330 9.41 -0.08 2.50
C ASN A 330 9.20 0.49 1.09
N CYS A 331 10.28 0.88 0.44
CA CYS A 331 10.21 1.52 -0.87
C CYS A 331 9.94 0.53 -1.98
N ALA A 332 10.46 -0.69 -1.86
CA ALA A 332 10.21 -1.76 -2.79
C ALA A 332 8.76 -2.23 -2.75
N THR A 333 8.18 -2.41 -1.56
CA THR A 333 6.80 -2.89 -1.39
C THR A 333 5.75 -1.88 -1.83
N ARG A 334 6.07 -0.57 -1.76
CA ARG A 334 5.24 0.51 -2.34
C ARG A 334 5.13 0.50 -3.87
N GLN A 335 5.98 -0.24 -4.58
CA GLN A 335 5.87 -0.41 -6.02
C GLN A 335 5.01 -1.60 -6.42
N LEU A 336 4.56 -2.42 -5.46
CA LEU A 336 3.70 -3.57 -5.71
C LEU A 336 2.28 -3.11 -6.08
N PRO A 337 1.51 -3.93 -6.81
CA PRO A 337 0.11 -3.66 -7.12
C PRO A 337 -0.79 -3.88 -5.88
N THR A 338 -0.51 -3.21 -4.78
CA THR A 338 -1.17 -3.36 -3.48
C THR A 338 -2.15 -2.23 -3.18
N GLY A 339 -3.16 -2.49 -2.36
CA GLY A 339 -4.08 -1.48 -1.85
C GLY A 339 -3.58 -0.77 -0.60
N ALA A 340 -2.77 -1.46 0.22
CA ALA A 340 -2.17 -0.90 1.43
C ALA A 340 -0.87 -1.65 1.80
N ILE A 341 -0.08 -1.05 2.69
CA ILE A 341 1.04 -1.71 3.36
C ILE A 341 0.72 -1.74 4.85
N SER A 342 1.02 -2.86 5.50
CA SER A 342 1.00 -2.94 6.94
C SER A 342 2.31 -3.50 7.47
N TRP A 343 2.98 -2.77 8.34
CA TRP A 343 4.15 -3.30 9.04
C TRP A 343 3.74 -4.34 10.09
N TYR A 344 4.29 -5.55 9.95
CA TYR A 344 4.02 -6.67 10.84
C TYR A 344 5.31 -7.02 11.60
N VAL A 345 5.38 -6.86 12.92
CA VAL A 345 4.36 -6.40 13.89
C VAL A 345 4.78 -5.07 14.52
N TRP A 346 3.80 -4.34 15.10
CA TRP A 346 4.15 -3.34 16.11
C TRP A 346 4.75 -4.02 17.35
N ARG A 347 5.36 -3.23 18.24
CA ARG A 347 6.00 -3.65 19.51
C ARG A 347 5.29 -4.83 20.20
N GLN A 348 5.83 -6.04 20.09
CA GLN A 348 5.49 -7.15 21.02
C GLN A 348 6.62 -7.38 22.04
N SER A 349 6.35 -8.16 23.08
CA SER A 349 7.33 -8.51 24.12
C SER A 349 8.54 -9.32 23.62
N VAL A 350 8.53 -9.79 22.37
CA VAL A 350 9.67 -10.47 21.73
C VAL A 350 10.64 -9.48 21.06
N TYR A 351 10.43 -8.16 21.22
CA TYR A 351 11.16 -7.09 20.54
C TYR A 351 11.83 -6.12 21.54
N ASP A 352 12.66 -6.60 22.47
CA ASP A 352 13.46 -5.74 23.36
C ASP A 352 14.66 -5.05 22.65
N ASP A 353 14.65 -4.98 21.31
CA ASP A 353 15.77 -4.51 20.50
C ASP A 353 15.51 -3.14 19.84
N TYR A 354 16.60 -2.50 19.40
CA TYR A 354 16.75 -1.10 18.97
C TYR A 354 15.47 -0.42 18.43
N LEU A 355 14.76 -0.97 17.43
CA LEU A 355 13.60 -0.30 16.79
C LEU A 355 12.36 -0.12 17.68
N VAL A 356 12.20 -0.90 18.75
CA VAL A 356 11.13 -0.68 19.73
C VAL A 356 11.43 0.54 20.59
N ASN A 357 12.71 0.72 20.92
CA ASN A 357 13.25 1.84 21.67
C ASN A 357 13.58 3.07 20.79
N HIS A 358 13.60 2.91 19.46
CA HIS A 358 13.83 3.94 18.45
C HIS A 358 12.68 4.00 17.43
N PRO A 359 11.45 4.34 17.86
CA PRO A 359 10.29 4.47 16.97
C PRO A 359 10.49 5.52 15.87
N GLU A 360 11.39 6.48 16.04
CA GLU A 360 11.83 7.45 15.04
C GLU A 360 12.52 6.81 13.82
N ASP A 361 13.10 5.62 14.00
CA ASP A 361 13.83 4.88 12.97
C ASP A 361 12.92 3.92 12.19
N TRP A 362 11.64 3.82 12.56
CA TRP A 362 10.65 3.18 11.70
C TRP A 362 10.52 3.97 10.38
N PRO A 363 10.47 3.28 9.22
CA PRO A 363 10.53 3.92 7.93
C PRO A 363 9.37 4.90 7.81
N LEU A 364 9.74 6.17 7.67
CA LEU A 364 8.85 7.31 7.48
C LEU A 364 7.79 6.95 6.44
N THR A 365 6.54 7.07 6.87
CA THR A 365 5.31 6.52 6.30
C THR A 365 4.81 7.24 5.05
N VAL A 366 5.67 7.98 4.35
CA VAL A 366 5.29 8.78 3.18
C VAL A 366 6.21 8.46 2.01
N ALA A 367 5.69 8.48 0.78
CA ALA A 367 6.46 8.19 -0.42
C ALA A 367 7.72 9.08 -0.59
N SER A 368 7.76 10.25 0.06
CA SER A 368 8.94 11.11 0.12
C SER A 368 10.09 10.57 0.97
N ALA A 369 9.84 9.61 1.86
CA ALA A 369 10.85 8.90 2.63
C ALA A 369 11.66 7.89 1.80
N CYS A 370 11.21 7.62 0.57
CA CYS A 370 11.87 6.74 -0.38
C CYS A 370 12.89 7.46 -1.27
N LYS A 371 13.31 8.67 -0.89
CA LYS A 371 14.24 9.51 -1.65
C LYS A 371 15.53 9.75 -0.89
#